data_AF-A0A1F5AQ61-F1
#
_entry.id   AF-A0A1F5AQ61-F1
#
_cell.length_a   1.000
_cell.length_b   1.000
_cell.length_c   1.000
_cell.angle_alpha   90.00
_cell.angle_beta   90.00
_cell.angle_gamma   90.00
#
_symmetry.space_group_name_H-M   'P 1'
#
loop_
_entity.id
_entity.type
_entity.pdbx_description
1 polymer ?
#
loop_
_entity_poly.entity_id
_entity_poly.type
_entity_poly.pdbx_seq_one_letter_code
_entity_poly.pdbx_strand_id
1 'polypeptide(L)'
;MLVSLVAVAILEGKVITLKGTIIDNRCADLNKDNLAEFIKTHPKECALMPDCVASGYSIFADGKLYKFDQASSKKVEEFLKKAESKLEVVVQAAWEGEELKLVSIENQK
;
A
#
# COMPACT_ATOMS: atom_id res chain seq x y z
N MET A 1 -21.71 14.24 5.36
CA MET A 1 -20.27 13.94 5.22
C MET A 1 -19.91 14.13 3.75
N LEU A 2 -19.10 15.14 3.45
CA LEU A 2 -18.62 15.43 2.10
C LEU A 2 -17.62 14.34 1.71
N VAL A 3 -18.05 13.40 0.87
CA VAL A 3 -17.14 12.49 0.17
C VAL A 3 -16.49 13.33 -0.92
N SER A 4 -15.33 13.91 -0.63
CA SER A 4 -14.53 14.63 -1.62
C SER A 4 -14.09 13.64 -2.69
N LEU A 5 -14.83 13.64 -3.81
CA LEU A 5 -14.50 12.89 -5.01
C LEU A 5 -13.31 13.60 -5.68
N VAL A 6 -12.10 13.11 -5.43
CA VAL A 6 -10.94 13.52 -6.23
C VAL A 6 -11.12 12.88 -7.61
N ALA A 7 -11.45 13.70 -8.60
CA ALA A 7 -11.49 13.29 -9.99
C ALA A 7 -10.07 12.90 -10.43
N VAL A 8 -9.77 11.60 -10.42
CA VAL A 8 -8.56 11.06 -11.03
C VAL A 8 -8.88 10.85 -12.50
N ALA A 9 -8.22 11.60 -13.37
CA ALA A 9 -8.17 11.29 -14.79
C ALA A 9 -7.56 9.89 -14.94
N ILE A 10 -8.40 8.90 -15.20
CA ILE A 10 -7.97 7.53 -15.47
C ILE A 10 -7.35 7.56 -16.87
N LEU A 11 -6.03 7.70 -16.94
CA LEU A 11 -5.25 7.23 -18.07
C LEU A 11 -5.62 5.76 -18.29
N GLU A 12 -5.73 5.32 -19.54
CA GLU A 12 -6.26 4.02 -20.01
C GLU A 12 -5.47 2.76 -19.54
N GLY A 13 -4.83 2.81 -18.38
CA GLY A 13 -4.28 1.67 -17.68
C GLY A 13 -5.39 0.85 -17.01
N LYS A 14 -5.39 -0.46 -17.27
CA LYS A 14 -6.29 -1.43 -16.63
C LYS A 14 -6.20 -1.29 -15.10
N VAL A 15 -7.24 -0.72 -14.49
CA VAL A 15 -7.37 -0.66 -13.03
C VAL A 15 -7.60 -2.09 -12.52
N ILE A 16 -6.80 -2.49 -11.54
CA ILE A 16 -6.89 -3.77 -10.85
C ILE A 16 -7.32 -3.56 -9.41
N THR A 17 -7.99 -4.55 -8.84
CA THR A 17 -8.30 -4.62 -7.41
C THR A 17 -7.38 -5.65 -6.77
N LEU A 18 -6.67 -5.27 -5.72
CA LEU A 18 -5.82 -6.16 -4.93
C LEU A 18 -6.32 -6.18 -3.48
N LYS A 19 -6.31 -7.37 -2.88
CA LYS A 19 -6.61 -7.59 -1.47
C LYS A 19 -5.36 -8.16 -0.81
N GLY A 20 -4.85 -7.49 0.21
CA GLY A 20 -3.55 -7.86 0.78
C GLY A 20 -3.15 -6.98 1.95
N THR A 21 -1.86 -7.04 2.30
CA THR A 21 -1.32 -6.33 3.46
C THR A 21 -0.29 -5.30 3.02
N ILE A 22 -0.44 -4.08 3.51
CA ILE A 22 0.54 -3.00 3.32
C ILE A 22 1.80 -3.30 4.13
N ILE A 23 2.96 -3.04 3.53
CA ILE A 23 4.27 -3.13 4.17
C ILE A 23 5.19 -2.03 3.63
N ASP A 24 6.07 -1.48 4.46
CA ASP A 24 7.12 -0.57 3.99
C ASP A 24 8.22 -1.33 3.23
N ASN A 25 8.82 -0.68 2.24
CA ASN A 25 9.78 -1.34 1.35
C ASN A 25 11.05 -1.78 2.08
N ARG A 26 11.47 -1.05 3.11
CA ARG A 26 12.65 -1.40 3.91
C ARG A 26 12.46 -2.72 4.65
N CYS A 27 11.35 -2.89 5.35
CA CYS A 27 11.04 -4.15 6.03
C CYS A 27 10.77 -5.28 5.04
N ALA A 28 10.16 -4.99 3.88
CA ALA A 28 9.98 -5.98 2.83
C ALA A 28 11.32 -6.50 2.29
N ASP A 29 12.27 -5.61 2.01
CA ASP A 29 13.60 -5.96 1.49
C ASP A 29 14.41 -6.77 2.51
N LEU A 30 14.39 -6.36 3.79
CA LEU A 30 15.09 -7.05 4.88
C LEU A 30 14.55 -8.46 5.14
N ASN A 31 13.29 -8.73 4.79
CA ASN A 31 12.62 -9.99 5.04
C ASN A 31 12.22 -10.74 3.76
N LYS A 32 12.81 -10.40 2.61
CA LYS A 32 12.40 -10.92 1.29
C LYS A 32 12.27 -12.45 1.23
N ASP A 33 13.16 -13.18 1.93
CA ASP A 33 13.22 -14.65 1.90
C ASP A 33 12.13 -15.29 2.78
N ASN A 34 11.49 -14.52 3.67
CA ASN A 34 10.44 -14.99 4.59
C ASN A 34 9.25 -14.01 4.68
N LEU A 35 9.03 -13.24 3.61
CA LEU A 35 8.11 -12.10 3.62
C LEU A 35 6.68 -12.52 3.97
N ALA A 36 6.23 -13.67 3.45
CA ALA A 36 4.89 -14.19 3.68
C ALA A 36 4.60 -14.51 5.17
N GLU A 37 5.60 -14.92 5.94
CA GLU A 37 5.45 -15.15 7.37
C GLU A 37 5.67 -13.86 8.17
N PHE A 38 6.67 -13.06 7.79
CA PHE A 38 6.99 -11.81 8.47
C PHE A 38 5.80 -10.84 8.50
N ILE A 39 5.11 -10.68 7.37
CA ILE A 39 4.02 -9.71 7.24
C ILE A 39 2.85 -9.96 8.18
N LYS A 40 2.66 -11.20 8.64
CA LYS A 40 1.63 -11.58 9.63
C LYS A 40 1.90 -10.98 11.01
N THR A 41 3.15 -10.59 11.26
CA THR A 41 3.63 -10.08 12.56
C THR A 41 4.06 -8.62 12.50
N HIS A 42 4.06 -8.02 11.31
CA HIS A 42 4.53 -6.66 11.09
C HIS A 42 3.47 -5.64 11.56
N PRO A 43 3.76 -4.80 12.58
CA PRO A 43 2.78 -3.89 13.14
C PRO A 43 2.74 -2.55 12.39
N LYS A 44 1.58 -1.87 12.43
CA LYS A 44 1.36 -0.58 11.76
C LYS A 44 2.35 0.50 12.22
N GLU A 45 2.74 0.45 13.48
CA GLU A 45 3.67 1.39 14.10
C GLU A 45 5.07 1.29 13.46
N CYS A 46 5.48 0.09 13.05
CA CYS A 46 6.76 -0.11 12.37
C CYS A 46 6.74 0.52 10.96
N ALA A 47 5.65 0.31 10.22
CA ALA A 47 5.46 0.90 8.89
C ALA A 47 5.44 2.45 8.91
N LEU A 48 5.18 3.07 10.05
CA LEU A 48 5.12 4.53 10.24
C LEU A 48 6.41 5.14 10.81
N MET A 49 7.45 4.34 11.08
CA MET A 49 8.75 4.88 11.50
C MET A 49 9.40 5.71 10.38
N PRO A 50 10.22 6.75 10.70
CA PRO A 50 10.78 7.65 9.70
C PRO A 50 11.50 6.96 8.53
N ASP A 51 12.33 5.97 8.82
CA ASP A 51 13.07 5.22 7.79
C ASP A 51 12.17 4.33 6.93
N CYS A 52 11.08 3.82 7.51
CA CYS A 52 10.09 3.00 6.82
C CYS A 52 9.25 3.86 5.87
N VAL A 53 8.77 5.02 6.35
CA VAL A 53 8.09 6.03 5.53
C VAL A 53 8.95 6.47 4.35
N ALA A 54 10.23 6.78 4.60
CA ALA A 54 11.17 7.21 3.57
C ALA A 54 11.42 6.15 2.49
N SER A 55 11.26 4.86 2.83
CA SER A 55 11.42 3.76 1.87
C SER A 55 10.24 3.60 0.91
N GLY A 56 9.09 4.22 1.22
CA GLY A 56 7.83 4.02 0.50
C GLY A 56 7.15 2.70 0.87
N TYR A 57 6.04 2.42 0.17
CA TYR A 57 5.17 1.29 0.52
C TYR A 57 4.94 0.33 -0.65
N SER A 58 4.60 -0.89 -0.29
CA SER A 58 4.13 -1.94 -1.17
C SER A 58 2.88 -2.60 -0.60
N ILE A 59 2.15 -3.32 -1.46
CA ILE A 59 1.13 -4.29 -1.03
C ILE A 59 1.62 -5.69 -1.32
N PHE A 60 1.57 -6.56 -0.31
CA PHE A 60 1.75 -7.99 -0.50
C PHE A 60 0.39 -8.66 -0.70
N ALA A 61 0.17 -9.20 -1.89
CA ALA A 61 -1.09 -9.83 -2.29
C ALA A 61 -0.79 -11.07 -3.16
N ASP A 62 -1.56 -12.13 -2.99
CA ASP A 62 -1.43 -13.38 -3.78
C ASP A 62 0.01 -13.94 -3.82
N GLY A 63 0.74 -13.82 -2.70
CA GLY A 63 2.12 -14.29 -2.57
C GLY A 63 3.16 -13.43 -3.29
N LYS A 64 2.79 -12.24 -3.77
CA LYS A 64 3.66 -11.32 -4.51
C LYS A 64 3.67 -9.94 -3.87
N LEU A 65 4.79 -9.26 -4.01
CA LEU A 65 4.97 -7.88 -3.59
C LEU A 65 4.75 -6.94 -4.78
N TYR A 66 3.89 -5.95 -4.62
CA TYR A 66 3.62 -4.92 -5.62
C TYR A 66 3.96 -3.55 -5.04
N LYS A 67 4.94 -2.89 -5.65
CA LYS A 67 5.44 -1.60 -5.18
C LYS A 67 4.54 -0.46 -5.64
N PHE A 68 4.26 0.50 -4.76
CA PHE A 68 3.58 1.73 -5.14
C PHE A 68 4.58 2.79 -5.60
N ASP A 69 4.14 3.65 -6.52
CA ASP A 69 4.90 4.85 -6.88
C ASP A 69 5.07 5.79 -5.66
N GLN A 70 5.92 6.80 -5.79
CA GLN A 70 6.19 7.75 -4.70
C GLN A 70 4.95 8.54 -4.24
N ALA A 71 4.09 8.99 -5.15
CA ALA A 71 2.88 9.74 -4.83
C ALA A 71 1.84 8.85 -4.15
N SER A 72 1.73 7.60 -4.61
CA SER A 72 0.87 6.56 -4.06
C SER A 72 1.34 6.11 -2.68
N SER A 73 2.66 6.01 -2.46
CA SER A 73 3.24 5.76 -1.14
C SER A 73 2.84 6.83 -0.11
N LYS A 74 2.81 8.11 -0.50
CA LYS A 74 2.31 9.18 0.40
C LYS A 74 0.84 9.02 0.75
N LYS A 75 -0.01 8.60 -0.20
CA LYS A 75 -1.42 8.32 0.07
C LYS A 75 -1.60 7.14 1.04
N VAL A 76 -0.75 6.10 0.92
CA VAL A 76 -0.73 4.97 1.85
C VAL A 76 -0.32 5.44 3.25
N GLU A 77 0.72 6.27 3.37
CA GLU A 77 1.15 6.87 4.64
C GLU A 77 0.01 7.64 5.32
N GLU A 78 -0.66 8.53 4.57
CA GLU A 78 -1.80 9.31 5.05
C GLU A 78 -2.97 8.42 5.50
N PHE A 79 -3.19 7.30 4.82
CA PHE A 79 -4.17 6.31 5.23
C PHE A 79 -3.77 5.62 6.55
N LEU A 80 -2.52 5.14 6.66
CA LEU A 80 -2.02 4.43 7.85
C LEU A 80 -1.95 5.31 9.11
N LYS A 81 -1.78 6.63 8.94
CA LYS A 81 -1.82 7.60 10.05
C LYS A 81 -3.20 7.70 10.72
N LYS A 82 -4.28 7.23 10.08
CA LYS A 82 -5.63 7.21 10.68
C LYS A 82 -5.68 6.15 11.78
N ALA A 83 -6.35 6.46 12.89
CA ALA A 83 -6.41 5.58 14.05
C ALA A 83 -7.06 4.22 13.69
N GLU A 84 -8.16 4.27 12.96
CA GLU A 84 -8.95 3.12 12.52
C GLU A 84 -8.38 2.35 11.32
N SER A 85 -7.29 2.82 10.72
CA SER A 85 -6.66 2.12 9.59
C SER A 85 -5.98 0.82 10.04
N LYS A 86 -6.01 -0.16 9.14
CA LYS A 86 -5.36 -1.46 9.25
C LYS A 86 -4.32 -1.61 8.14
N LEU A 87 -3.39 -2.55 8.32
CA LEU A 87 -2.47 -2.94 7.25
C LEU A 87 -3.16 -3.84 6.22
N GLU A 88 -4.16 -4.63 6.64
CA GLU A 88 -4.99 -5.43 5.75
C GLU A 88 -6.01 -4.55 5.02
N VAL A 89 -5.88 -4.48 3.69
CA VAL A 89 -6.59 -3.51 2.86
C VAL A 89 -7.11 -4.14 1.57
N VAL A 90 -8.08 -3.45 0.98
CA VAL A 90 -8.44 -3.57 -0.43
C VAL A 90 -7.99 -2.30 -1.12
N VAL A 91 -7.24 -2.43 -2.22
CA VAL A 91 -6.80 -1.30 -3.03
C VAL A 91 -7.29 -1.44 -4.47
N GLN A 92 -7.62 -0.31 -5.08
CA GLN A 92 -7.68 -0.20 -6.53
C GLN A 92 -6.45 0.55 -7.00
N ALA A 93 -5.76 0.01 -8.01
CA ALA A 93 -4.55 0.61 -8.55
C ALA A 93 -4.46 0.40 -10.06
N ALA A 94 -3.76 1.30 -10.74
CA ALA A 94 -3.39 1.15 -12.14
C ALA A 94 -1.88 0.92 -12.25
N TRP A 95 -1.44 0.16 -13.25
CA TRP A 95 -0.02 0.02 -13.54
C TRP A 95 0.54 1.30 -14.16
N GLU A 96 1.67 1.77 -13.63
CA GLU A 96 2.46 2.87 -14.16
C GLU A 96 3.91 2.37 -14.30
N GLY A 97 4.23 1.80 -15.48
CA GLY A 97 5.47 1.06 -15.67
C GLY A 97 5.50 -0.22 -14.84
N GLU A 98 6.45 -0.31 -13.92
CA GLU A 98 6.64 -1.46 -13.01
C GLU A 98 6.04 -1.23 -11.61
N GLU A 99 5.50 -0.04 -11.35
CA GLU A 99 4.93 0.35 -10.07
C GLU A 99 3.41 0.54 -10.17
N LEU A 100 2.73 0.51 -9.01
CA LEU A 100 1.31 0.74 -8.89
C LEU A 100 1.01 2.19 -8.54
N LYS A 101 0.12 2.78 -9.32
CA LYS A 101 -0.55 4.04 -9.01
C LYS A 101 -1.84 3.78 -8.25
N LEU A 102 -1.89 4.18 -7.00
CA LEU A 102 -3.03 4.01 -6.11
C LEU A 102 -4.19 4.92 -6.54
N VAL A 103 -5.33 4.28 -6.82
CA VAL A 103 -6.63 4.91 -7.09
C VAL A 103 -7.44 5.04 -5.81
N SER A 104 -7.56 3.95 -5.04
CA SER A 104 -8.28 3.92 -3.75
C SER A 104 -7.68 2.91 -2.78
N ILE A 105 -7.87 3.14 -1.48
CA ILE A 105 -7.45 2.27 -0.38
C ILE A 105 -8.51 2.28 0.71
N GLU A 106 -8.89 1.10 1.18
CA GLU A 106 -9.81 0.93 2.31
C GLU A 106 -9.41 -0.27 3.17
N ASN A 107 -9.81 -0.26 4.44
CA ASN A 107 -9.64 -1.42 5.31
C ASN A 107 -10.36 -2.63 4.71
N GLN A 108 -9.73 -3.79 4.80
CA GLN A 108 -10.41 -5.04 4.55
C GLN A 108 -11.54 -5.26 5.57
N LYS A 109 -12.73 -5.61 5.06
CA LYS A 109 -13.91 -5.99 5.85
C LYS A 109 -13.83 -7.43 6.35
#